data_AF-A0A8D8RP95-F1
#
_entry.id   AF-A0A8D8RP95-F1
#
_cell.length_a   1.000
_cell.length_b   1.000
_cell.length_c   1.000
_cell.angle_alpha   90.00
_cell.angle_beta   90.00
_cell.angle_gamma   90.00
#
_symmetry.space_group_name_H-M   'P 1'
#
loop_
_entity.id
_entity.type
_entity.pdbx_description
1 polymer ?
#
loop_
_entity_poly.entity_id
_entity_poly.type
_entity_poly.pdbx_seq_one_letter_code
_entity_poly.pdbx_strand_id
1 'polypeptide(L)'
;MVEDLSNLLNSGEVPNIFASDEKGEICEKMGVIDRQKDKSMQTDGTPISLFKLFVDTVKEQLHICLAFSLIGDGFRNRIRKFPAIVNCCTIDWFQVSILKCYF
;
A
#
# COMPACT_ATOMS: atom_id res chain seq x y z
N MET A 1 -7.35 3.60 -11.59
CA MET A 1 -5.97 4.12 -11.39
C MET A 1 -5.81 4.96 -10.12
N VAL A 2 -6.48 6.11 -9.94
CA VAL A 2 -6.35 6.88 -8.67
C VAL A 2 -7.09 6.21 -7.51
N GLU A 3 -8.14 5.44 -7.82
CA GLU A 3 -8.85 4.62 -6.84
C GLU A 3 -7.97 3.48 -6.30
N ASP A 4 -7.25 2.78 -7.16
CA ASP A 4 -6.31 1.72 -6.76
C ASP A 4 -5.19 2.27 -5.88
N LEU A 5 -4.69 3.47 -6.22
CA LEU A 5 -3.75 4.20 -5.38
C LEU A 5 -4.38 4.54 -4.02
N SER A 6 -5.63 5.01 -3.98
CA SER A 6 -6.32 5.28 -2.72
C SER A 6 -6.48 4.02 -1.88
N ASN A 7 -6.78 2.87 -2.49
CA ASN A 7 -6.84 1.60 -1.78
C ASN A 7 -5.47 1.24 -1.21
N LEU A 8 -4.42 1.30 -2.03
CA LEU A 8 -3.05 1.03 -1.61
C LEU A 8 -2.60 1.96 -0.48
N LEU A 9 -2.95 3.25 -0.52
CA LEU A 9 -2.62 4.21 0.53
C LEU A 9 -3.40 3.99 1.84
N ASN A 10 -4.61 3.42 1.80
CA ASN A 10 -5.42 3.18 3.01
C ASN A 10 -5.20 1.79 3.60
N SER A 11 -5.26 0.75 2.78
CA SER A 11 -5.23 -0.66 3.22
C SER A 11 -3.91 -1.35 2.96
N GLY A 12 -3.02 -0.79 2.12
CA GLY A 12 -1.80 -1.46 1.65
C GLY A 12 -2.07 -2.56 0.62
N GLU A 13 -3.31 -2.68 0.14
CA GLU A 13 -3.69 -3.66 -0.87
C GLU A 13 -4.71 -3.09 -1.86
N VAL A 14 -4.72 -3.65 -3.06
CA VAL A 14 -5.76 -3.39 -4.07
C VAL A 14 -6.68 -4.60 -4.12
N PRO A 15 -8.00 -4.44 -3.93
CA PRO A 15 -8.93 -5.55 -4.00
C PRO A 15 -8.84 -6.29 -5.34
N ASN A 16 -8.94 -7.62 -5.31
CA ASN A 16 -8.93 -8.50 -6.48
C ASN A 16 -7.67 -8.38 -7.38
N ILE A 17 -6.56 -7.88 -6.84
CA ILE A 17 -5.29 -7.82 -7.59
C ILE A 17 -4.63 -9.19 -7.77
N PHE A 18 -4.84 -10.11 -6.81
CA PHE A 18 -4.33 -11.48 -6.86
C PHE A 18 -5.47 -12.46 -7.08
N ALA A 19 -5.26 -13.41 -7.99
CA ALA A 19 -6.11 -14.58 -8.14
C ALA A 19 -5.99 -15.53 -6.94
N SER A 20 -6.96 -16.44 -6.77
CA SER A 20 -7.03 -17.32 -5.59
C SER A 20 -5.82 -18.25 -5.48
N ASP A 21 -5.29 -18.72 -6.60
CA ASP A 21 -4.08 -19.54 -6.70
C ASP A 21 -2.83 -18.74 -6.32
N GLU A 22 -2.69 -17.50 -6.81
CA GLU A 22 -1.58 -16.61 -6.44
C GLU A 22 -1.59 -16.29 -4.93
N LYS A 23 -2.78 -16.06 -4.35
CA LYS A 23 -2.91 -15.86 -2.89
C LYS A 23 -2.46 -17.09 -2.11
N GLY A 24 -2.74 -18.30 -2.61
CA GLY A 24 -2.25 -19.55 -2.04
C GLY A 24 -0.73 -19.60 -2.03
N GLU A 25 -0.09 -19.32 -3.17
CA GLU A 25 1.37 -19.31 -3.30
C GLU A 25 2.03 -18.26 -2.40
N ILE A 26 1.43 -17.07 -2.28
CA ILE A 26 1.88 -16.02 -1.35
C ILE A 26 1.84 -16.54 0.08
N CYS A 27 0.72 -17.15 0.51
CA CYS A 27 0.59 -17.66 1.87
C CYS A 27 1.62 -18.77 2.17
N GLU A 28 1.91 -19.66 1.22
CA GLU A 28 2.94 -20.67 1.39
C GLU A 28 4.33 -20.06 1.61
N LYS A 29 4.71 -19.09 0.78
CA LYS A 29 5.98 -18.35 0.92
C LYS A 29 6.06 -17.58 2.23
N MET A 30 4.97 -16.90 2.61
CA MET A 30 4.89 -16.18 3.88
C MET A 30 4.96 -17.11 5.07
N GLY A 31 4.40 -18.33 4.98
CA GLY A 31 4.52 -19.33 6.05
C GLY A 31 5.97 -19.76 6.29
N VAL A 32 6.80 -19.79 5.26
CA VAL A 32 8.24 -20.04 5.42
C VAL A 32 8.92 -18.88 6.15
N ILE A 33 8.61 -17.64 5.74
CA ILE A 33 9.17 -16.42 6.36
C ILE A 33 8.71 -16.30 7.82
N ASP A 34 7.44 -16.57 8.10
CA ASP A 34 6.86 -16.49 9.45
C ASP A 34 7.56 -17.48 10.39
N ARG A 35 7.81 -18.71 9.95
CA ARG A 35 8.55 -19.72 10.74
C ARG A 35 10.01 -19.34 11.04
N GLN A 36 10.61 -18.43 10.27
CA GLN A 36 11.95 -17.92 10.53
C GLN A 36 11.98 -16.81 11.59
N LYS A 37 10.82 -16.22 11.92
CA LYS A 37 10.72 -15.23 12.99
C LYS A 37 10.80 -15.88 14.37
N ASP A 38 11.14 -15.07 15.37
CA ASP A 38 11.05 -15.47 16.77
C ASP A 38 9.66 -16.01 17.10
N LYS A 39 9.59 -17.07 17.92
CA LYS A 39 8.32 -17.75 18.26
C LYS A 39 7.25 -16.82 18.82
N SER A 40 7.63 -15.72 19.47
CA SER A 40 6.69 -14.72 20.00
C SER A 40 6.10 -13.79 18.92
N MET A 41 6.71 -13.75 17.73
CA MET A 41 6.34 -12.89 16.60
C MET A 41 5.71 -13.69 15.45
N GLN A 42 5.60 -15.01 15.60
CA GLN A 42 4.94 -15.88 14.61
C GLN A 42 3.44 -15.66 14.63
N THR A 43 2.82 -15.77 13.46
CA THR A 43 1.37 -15.75 13.31
C THR A 43 0.74 -17.08 13.77
N ASP A 44 -0.59 -17.12 13.80
CA ASP A 44 -1.34 -18.37 14.03
C ASP A 44 -1.25 -19.39 12.87
N GLY A 45 -0.53 -19.05 11.80
CA GLY A 45 -0.32 -19.90 10.62
C GLY A 45 -1.55 -20.01 9.71
N THR A 46 -2.63 -19.28 10.00
CA THR A 46 -3.80 -19.28 9.13
C THR A 46 -3.52 -18.50 7.84
N PRO A 47 -4.15 -18.86 6.70
CA PRO A 47 -3.98 -18.10 5.46
C PRO A 47 -4.31 -16.62 5.61
N ILE A 48 -5.28 -16.28 6.47
CA ILE A 48 -5.67 -14.89 6.74
C ILE A 48 -4.54 -14.13 7.42
N SER A 49 -3.94 -14.71 8.47
CA SER A 49 -2.84 -14.07 9.20
C SER A 49 -1.55 -13.99 8.38
N LEU A 50 -1.25 -15.01 7.58
CA LEU A 50 -0.10 -15.01 6.67
C LEU A 50 -0.25 -13.99 5.56
N PHE A 51 -1.45 -13.85 5.00
CA PHE A 51 -1.73 -12.82 4.01
C PHE A 51 -1.72 -11.42 4.63
N LYS A 52 -2.21 -11.26 5.86
CA LYS A 52 -2.06 -10.01 6.61
C LYS A 52 -0.59 -9.66 6.82
N LEU A 53 0.23 -10.64 7.20
CA LEU A 53 1.68 -10.45 7.35
C LEU A 53 2.34 -9.98 6.04
N PHE A 54 1.89 -10.53 4.90
CA PHE A 54 2.34 -10.06 3.58
C PHE A 54 1.97 -8.59 3.37
N VAL A 55 0.71 -8.21 3.57
CA VAL A 55 0.25 -6.82 3.39
C VAL A 55 1.00 -5.86 4.30
N ASP A 56 1.24 -6.24 5.56
CA ASP A 56 2.00 -5.41 6.51
C ASP A 56 3.46 -5.26 6.05
N THR A 57 4.08 -6.33 5.54
CA THR A 57 5.43 -6.28 4.95
C THR A 57 5.47 -5.37 3.71
N VAL A 58 4.44 -5.42 2.85
CA VAL A 58 4.34 -4.55 1.67
C VAL A 58 4.26 -3.09 2.10
N LYS A 59 3.47 -2.76 3.12
CA LYS A 59 3.38 -1.39 3.65
C LYS A 59 4.72 -0.87 4.15
N GLU A 60 5.53 -1.71 4.79
CA GLU A 60 6.83 -1.30 5.31
C GLU A 60 7.90 -1.14 4.22
N GLN A 61 7.72 -1.75 3.04
CA GLN A 61 8.75 -1.80 2.00
C GLN A 61 8.38 -1.03 0.73
N LEU A 62 7.12 -0.64 0.55
CA LEU A 62 6.64 0.01 -0.66
C LEU A 62 6.48 1.52 -0.48
N HIS A 63 7.46 2.30 -0.95
CA HIS A 63 7.37 3.75 -1.00
C HIS A 63 6.85 4.23 -2.36
N ILE A 64 5.74 4.97 -2.38
CA ILE A 64 5.08 5.42 -3.60
C ILE A 64 5.29 6.92 -3.75
N CYS A 65 5.98 7.42 -4.77
CA CYS A 65 6.08 8.87 -5.02
C CYS A 65 5.12 9.32 -6.13
N LEU A 66 4.40 10.44 -5.93
CA LEU A 66 3.41 10.95 -6.89
C LEU A 66 3.77 12.35 -7.35
N ALA A 67 3.70 12.63 -8.65
CA ALA A 67 3.88 13.99 -9.16
C ALA A 67 2.57 14.47 -9.79
N PHE A 68 2.07 15.61 -9.33
CA PHE A 68 0.85 16.22 -9.85
C PHE A 68 1.16 17.64 -10.27
N SER A 69 0.73 18.07 -11.46
CA SER A 69 0.75 19.49 -11.81
C SER A 69 -0.32 20.24 -11.00
N LEU A 70 0.08 21.37 -10.39
CA LEU A 70 -0.82 22.28 -9.68
C LEU A 70 -1.56 23.24 -10.62
N ILE A 71 -1.31 23.16 -11.93
CA ILE A 71 -1.94 24.03 -12.92
C ILE A 71 -3.37 23.57 -13.17
N GLY A 72 -4.33 24.43 -12.80
CA GLY A 72 -5.77 24.21 -12.99
C GLY A 72 -6.46 23.41 -11.88
N ASP A 73 -7.77 23.21 -12.01
CA ASP A 73 -8.62 22.61 -10.97
C ASP A 73 -8.48 21.08 -10.84
N GLY A 74 -7.71 20.44 -11.72
CA GLY A 74 -7.57 18.98 -11.78
C GLY A 74 -7.01 18.38 -10.48
N PHE A 75 -5.99 19.02 -9.90
CA PHE A 75 -5.40 18.57 -8.63
C PHE A 75 -6.40 18.71 -7.47
N ARG A 76 -7.06 19.88 -7.37
CA ARG A 76 -8.06 20.16 -6.34
C ARG A 76 -9.22 19.18 -6.38
N ASN A 77 -9.69 18.84 -7.59
CA ASN A 77 -10.77 17.86 -7.78
C ASN A 77 -10.33 16.43 -7.42
N ARG A 78 -9.05 16.07 -7.65
CA ARG A 78 -8.51 14.76 -7.26
C ARG A 78 -8.37 14.61 -5.75
N ILE A 79 -7.83 15.62 -5.04
CA ILE A 79 -7.74 15.58 -3.57
C ILE A 79 -9.12 15.43 -2.93
N ARG A 80 -10.12 16.18 -3.41
CA ARG A 80 -11.49 16.08 -2.88
C ARG A 80 -12.12 14.70 -3.08
N LYS A 81 -11.80 14.05 -4.21
CA LYS A 81 -12.29 12.70 -4.50
C LYS A 81 -11.52 11.61 -3.74
N PHE A 82 -10.24 11.84 -3.45
CA PHE A 82 -9.33 10.86 -2.86
C PHE A 82 -8.51 11.50 -1.72
N PRO A 83 -9.09 11.65 -0.52
CA PRO A 83 -8.45 12.34 0.60
C PRO A 83 -7.19 11.62 1.12
N ALA A 84 -7.07 10.30 0.87
CA ALA A 84 -5.91 9.49 1.25
C ALA A 84 -4.60 10.01 0.66
N ILE A 85 -4.64 10.67 -0.50
CA ILE A 85 -3.47 11.29 -1.14
C ILE A 85 -2.85 12.38 -0.25
N VAL A 86 -3.64 13.04 0.60
CA VAL A 86 -3.15 14.07 1.52
C VAL A 86 -2.98 13.52 2.93
N ASN A 87 -3.83 12.60 3.36
CA ASN A 87 -3.80 12.07 4.73
C ASN A 87 -2.66 11.06 4.97
N CYS A 88 -2.28 10.31 3.94
CA CYS A 88 -1.31 9.21 4.05
C CYS A 88 0.03 9.53 3.37
N CYS A 89 0.25 10.79 2.99
CA CYS A 89 1.45 11.21 2.26
C CYS A 89 2.01 12.51 2.82
N THR A 90 3.32 12.67 2.68
CA THR A 90 3.97 13.95 2.92
C THR A 90 3.86 14.84 1.68
N ILE A 91 3.51 16.12 1.88
CA ILE A 91 3.47 17.10 0.79
C ILE A 91 4.80 17.86 0.73
N ASP A 92 5.49 17.73 -0.39
CA ASP A 92 6.70 18.50 -0.69
C ASP A 92 6.37 19.54 -1.80
N TRP A 93 6.84 20.77 -1.66
CA TRP A 93 6.53 21.86 -2.59
C TRP A 93 7.78 22.21 -3.40
N PHE A 94 8.00 21.51 -4.50
CA PHE A 94 8.99 21.92 -5.50
C PHE A 94 8.40 22.95 -6.46
N GLN A 95 9.25 23.85 -6.98
CA GLN A 95 8.89 24.87 -7.98
C GLN A 95 8.27 24.27 -9.27
N VAL A 96 8.33 22.94 -9.42
CA VAL A 96 7.50 22.13 -10.32
C VAL A 96 6.96 20.93 -9.54
N SER A 97 5.88 21.16 -8.80
CA SER A 97 4.82 20.24 -8.38
C SER A 97 5.14 18.72 -8.26
N ILE A 98 5.69 18.27 -7.13
CA ILE A 98 5.90 16.84 -6.80
C ILE A 98 5.42 16.54 -5.38
N LEU A 99 4.50 15.59 -5.21
CA LEU A 99 4.05 15.05 -3.93
C LEU A 99 4.85 13.79 -3.55
N LYS A 100 5.85 13.93 -2.67
CA LYS A 100 6.56 12.76 -2.12
C LYS A 100 5.71 12.05 -1.06
N CYS A 101 4.84 11.18 -1.53
CA CYS A 101 4.23 10.16 -0.70
C CYS A 101 5.34 9.21 -0.18
N TYR A 102 5.45 9.08 1.14
CA TYR A 102 6.25 8.05 1.81
C TYR A 102 5.23 7.20 2.58
N PHE A 103 5.27 5.89 2.35
CA PHE A 103 4.91 4.94 3.38
C PHE A 103 6.13 4.77 4.29
#